data_AF-A0AAV4GM67-F1
#
_entry.id   AF-A0AAV4GM67-F1
#
_cell.length_a   1.000
_cell.length_b   1.000
_cell.length_c   1.000
_cell.angle_alpha   90.00
_cell.angle_beta   90.00
_cell.angle_gamma   90.00
#
_symmetry.space_group_name_H-M   'P 1'
#
loop_
_entity.id
_entity.type
_entity.pdbx_description
1 polymer ?
#
loop_
_entity_poly.entity_id
_entity_poly.type
_entity_poly.pdbx_seq_one_letter_code
_entity_poly.pdbx_strand_id
1 'polypeptide(L)'
;MGTWLKRNTSKKYVLNQEAQSMDQILEGLLDSGQPEGIKAAIINRICEQGVLPSHPNTTVRGVLEVASRWILYGTSSLQVSSGFKLLNSWGVPSAGSVFPAFFTPELVSRLLHSYDQGQGHVIAANVPLLIREGFRVMSRAGHSVYHGHTEAVQQYVANMVRSCQKGDRLTVRNVGLLLREFPECVPSIDAQVLDLCVAILEHLSQGALPQDPKLILKFIRHTDEIAGFLSALWASRSNSILETCLSDLFRLISRPWQCATAGDLSEENSNDEPAFCLAAVVQHIPVELANRVVKSVVTDSSISESSIECAVGQIVEWLKWPSARNIDLWLLCFLTELAAHKRLSLLVRITELNTEQVAENLMYPQLRKASFKVLSQMLLSFQHSPATFHKVSEHFSYRYNPVWIF
;
A
#
# COMPACT_ATOMS: atom_id res chain seq x y z
N MET A 1 -18.02 -69.81 -14.15
CA MET A 1 -17.72 -70.39 -12.82
C MET A 1 -16.86 -69.38 -12.08
N GLY A 2 -17.45 -68.55 -11.21
CA GLY A 2 -17.30 -68.70 -9.76
C GLY A 2 -15.97 -68.06 -9.33
N THR A 3 -15.90 -66.98 -8.58
CA THR A 3 -16.46 -66.77 -7.23
C THR A 3 -16.18 -65.31 -6.81
N TRP A 4 -17.01 -64.77 -5.89
CA TRP A 4 -16.76 -63.64 -4.96
C TRP A 4 -17.93 -62.65 -4.75
N LEU A 5 -19.08 -62.86 -5.37
CA LEU A 5 -20.34 -62.29 -4.89
C LEU A 5 -20.91 -63.15 -3.75
N LYS A 6 -20.57 -62.82 -2.49
CA LYS A 6 -21.46 -63.05 -1.33
C LYS A 6 -20.99 -62.32 -0.07
N ARG A 7 -21.93 -61.53 0.46
CA ARG A 7 -22.08 -61.03 1.85
C ARG A 7 -21.15 -59.89 2.29
N ASN A 8 -21.71 -58.68 2.32
CA ASN A 8 -22.03 -58.07 3.62
C ASN A 8 -23.08 -56.97 3.51
N THR A 9 -24.35 -57.35 3.70
CA THR A 9 -25.41 -56.45 4.15
C THR A 9 -25.25 -56.22 5.65
N SER A 10 -24.63 -55.10 6.03
CA SER A 10 -24.90 -54.35 7.27
C SER A 10 -23.72 -53.43 7.58
N LYS A 11 -23.89 -52.16 7.27
CA LYS A 11 -23.75 -51.06 8.23
C LYS A 11 -24.21 -49.81 7.51
N LYS A 12 -25.46 -49.46 7.81
CA LYS A 12 -25.94 -48.08 7.81
C LYS A 12 -24.91 -47.29 8.64
N TYR A 13 -23.90 -46.71 7.98
CA TYR A 13 -23.21 -45.55 8.52
C TYR A 13 -24.19 -44.40 8.35
N VAL A 14 -25.21 -44.39 9.21
CA VAL A 14 -25.96 -43.18 9.50
C VAL A 14 -24.95 -42.31 10.24
N LEU A 15 -24.25 -41.47 9.48
CA LEU A 15 -23.43 -40.41 10.03
C LEU A 15 -24.37 -39.42 10.72
N ASN A 16 -24.76 -39.71 11.95
CA ASN A 16 -25.25 -38.70 12.90
C ASN A 16 -24.09 -37.79 13.38
N GLN A 17 -23.04 -37.63 12.56
CA GLN A 17 -21.76 -36.96 12.82
C GLN A 17 -21.37 -35.97 11.70
N GLU A 18 -22.28 -35.63 10.78
CA GLU A 18 -21.98 -34.71 9.67
C GLU A 18 -21.65 -33.27 10.12
N ALA A 19 -21.98 -32.91 11.37
CA ALA A 19 -21.78 -31.58 11.93
C ALA A 19 -20.34 -31.25 12.39
N GLN A 20 -19.50 -32.26 12.65
CA GLN A 20 -18.11 -32.12 13.13
C GLN A 20 -17.08 -32.74 12.16
N SER A 21 -17.54 -33.19 10.99
CA SER A 21 -16.73 -34.02 10.10
C SER A 21 -16.01 -33.20 9.03
N MET A 22 -16.63 -32.18 8.45
CA MET A 22 -16.08 -31.53 7.25
C MET A 22 -14.96 -30.52 7.56
N ASP A 23 -15.10 -29.79 8.66
CA ASP A 23 -14.05 -28.97 9.28
C ASP A 23 -12.83 -29.81 9.67
N GLN A 24 -13.05 -30.95 10.34
CA GLN A 24 -11.96 -31.88 10.71
C GLN A 24 -11.32 -32.56 9.49
N ILE A 25 -12.10 -32.87 8.44
CA ILE A 25 -11.57 -33.39 7.18
C ILE A 25 -10.69 -32.32 6.50
N LEU A 26 -11.11 -31.06 6.47
CA LEU A 26 -10.34 -29.97 5.88
C LEU A 26 -9.04 -29.71 6.65
N GLU A 27 -9.10 -29.65 7.98
CA GLU A 27 -7.92 -29.50 8.83
C GLU A 27 -6.96 -30.69 8.69
N GLY A 28 -7.48 -31.92 8.80
CA GLY A 28 -6.69 -33.14 8.64
C GLY A 28 -6.13 -33.35 7.23
N LEU A 29 -6.79 -32.82 6.19
CA LEU A 29 -6.29 -32.87 4.81
C LEU A 29 -5.02 -32.03 4.64
N LEU A 30 -4.94 -30.87 5.30
CA LEU A 30 -3.75 -30.03 5.20
C LEU A 30 -2.58 -30.58 5.98
N ASP A 31 -2.83 -31.16 7.15
CA ASP A 31 -1.82 -31.83 7.97
C ASP A 31 -1.36 -33.17 7.38
N SER A 32 -2.12 -33.72 6.42
CA SER A 32 -1.73 -34.94 5.72
C SER A 32 -0.50 -34.73 4.83
N GLY A 33 0.37 -35.75 4.72
CA GLY A 33 1.52 -35.76 3.80
C GLY A 33 1.15 -35.94 2.31
N GLN A 34 -0.10 -35.69 1.92
CA GLN A 34 -0.56 -35.88 0.55
C GLN A 34 0.02 -34.83 -0.41
N PRO A 35 0.27 -35.17 -1.69
CA PRO A 35 0.67 -34.20 -2.71
C PRO A 35 -0.33 -33.05 -2.86
N GLU A 36 0.17 -31.83 -3.11
CA GLU A 36 -0.67 -30.62 -3.24
C GLU A 36 -1.75 -30.77 -4.32
N GLY A 37 -1.48 -31.48 -5.42
CA GLY A 37 -2.47 -31.74 -6.47
C GLY A 37 -3.68 -32.55 -5.99
N ILE A 38 -3.46 -33.52 -5.10
CA ILE A 38 -4.55 -34.33 -4.52
C ILE A 38 -5.33 -33.49 -3.51
N LYS A 39 -4.64 -32.72 -2.66
CA LYS A 39 -5.29 -31.77 -1.74
C LYS A 39 -6.19 -30.79 -2.50
N ALA A 40 -5.68 -30.19 -3.57
CA ALA A 40 -6.43 -29.27 -4.43
C ALA A 40 -7.65 -29.93 -5.08
N ALA A 41 -7.54 -31.17 -5.56
CA ALA A 41 -8.65 -31.90 -6.15
C ALA A 41 -9.77 -32.20 -5.14
N ILE A 42 -9.41 -32.61 -3.92
CA ILE A 42 -10.36 -32.86 -2.83
C ILE A 42 -11.06 -31.55 -2.43
N ILE A 43 -10.30 -30.47 -2.26
CA ILE A 43 -10.85 -29.14 -1.94
C ILE A 43 -11.82 -28.68 -3.02
N ASN A 44 -11.47 -28.82 -4.31
CA ASN A 44 -12.38 -28.44 -5.40
C ASN A 44 -13.69 -29.25 -5.35
N ARG A 45 -13.62 -30.55 -5.04
CA ARG A 45 -14.83 -31.38 -4.85
C ARG A 45 -15.67 -30.91 -3.66
N ILE A 46 -15.05 -30.47 -2.57
CA ILE A 46 -15.75 -29.88 -1.42
C ILE A 46 -16.39 -28.54 -1.80
N CYS A 47 -15.73 -27.72 -2.61
CA CYS A 47 -16.32 -26.48 -3.15
C CYS A 47 -17.54 -26.79 -4.04
N GLU A 48 -17.48 -27.81 -4.89
CA GLU A 48 -18.62 -28.25 -5.71
C GLU A 48 -19.82 -28.69 -4.86
N GLN A 49 -19.55 -29.36 -3.74
CA GLN A 49 -20.60 -29.75 -2.79
C GLN A 49 -21.26 -28.55 -2.11
N GLY A 50 -20.51 -27.47 -1.86
CA GLY A 50 -21.03 -26.26 -1.20
C GLY A 50 -22.14 -25.56 -1.98
N VAL A 51 -22.20 -25.74 -3.30
CA VAL A 51 -23.24 -25.15 -4.17
C VAL A 51 -24.62 -25.78 -3.95
N LEU A 52 -24.68 -26.98 -3.36
CA LEU A 52 -25.92 -27.72 -3.17
C LEU A 52 -26.73 -27.15 -1.98
N PRO A 53 -28.05 -26.92 -2.13
CA PRO A 53 -28.87 -26.17 -1.16
C PRO A 53 -29.29 -26.94 0.11
N SER A 54 -28.54 -27.95 0.55
CA SER A 54 -29.00 -28.88 1.60
C SER A 54 -27.89 -29.31 2.57
N HIS A 55 -27.16 -28.35 3.14
CA HIS A 55 -26.19 -28.63 4.19
C HIS A 55 -26.68 -28.10 5.55
N PRO A 56 -26.43 -28.81 6.66
CA PRO A 56 -26.73 -28.32 8.00
C PRO A 56 -26.02 -26.99 8.29
N ASN A 57 -26.71 -26.05 8.95
CA ASN A 57 -26.15 -24.73 9.29
C ASN A 57 -24.84 -24.82 10.07
N THR A 58 -24.67 -25.85 10.90
CA THR A 58 -23.44 -26.12 11.66
C THR A 58 -22.26 -26.46 10.75
N THR A 59 -22.49 -27.30 9.74
CA THR A 59 -21.46 -27.70 8.77
C THR A 59 -21.03 -26.52 7.91
N VAL A 60 -21.99 -25.72 7.44
CA VAL A 60 -21.69 -24.47 6.71
C VAL A 60 -20.85 -23.54 7.55
N ARG A 61 -21.22 -23.31 8.82
CA ARG A 61 -20.46 -22.46 9.74
C ARG A 61 -19.04 -22.97 9.97
N GLY A 62 -18.86 -24.27 10.20
CA GLY A 62 -17.53 -24.88 10.38
C GLY A 62 -16.64 -24.69 9.15
N VAL A 63 -17.19 -24.88 7.94
CA VAL A 63 -16.44 -24.63 6.69
C VAL A 63 -16.07 -23.16 6.53
N LEU A 64 -16.97 -22.22 6.87
CA LEU A 64 -16.68 -20.79 6.84
C LEU A 64 -15.61 -20.37 7.87
N GLU A 65 -15.64 -20.95 9.07
CA GLU A 65 -14.62 -20.72 10.10
C GLU A 65 -13.24 -21.22 9.66
N VAL A 66 -13.17 -22.42 9.08
CA VAL A 66 -11.93 -22.99 8.50
C VAL A 66 -11.44 -22.13 7.33
N ALA A 67 -12.34 -21.72 6.43
CA ALA A 67 -12.00 -20.88 5.28
C ALA A 67 -11.40 -19.53 5.72
N SER A 68 -12.01 -18.84 6.67
CA SER A 68 -11.48 -17.60 7.25
C SER A 68 -10.13 -17.81 7.94
N ARG A 69 -9.96 -18.93 8.66
CA ARG A 69 -8.67 -19.26 9.29
C ARG A 69 -7.58 -19.50 8.25
N TRP A 70 -7.87 -20.20 7.16
CA TRP A 70 -6.91 -20.43 6.08
C TRP A 70 -6.52 -19.15 5.35
N ILE A 71 -7.45 -18.20 5.21
CA ILE A 71 -7.17 -16.90 4.61
C ILE A 71 -6.26 -16.08 5.53
N LEU A 72 -6.54 -16.06 6.84
CA LEU A 72 -5.84 -15.18 7.79
C LEU A 72 -4.50 -15.74 8.28
N TYR A 73 -4.40 -17.07 8.45
CA TYR A 73 -3.27 -17.74 9.10
C TYR A 73 -2.61 -18.82 8.21
N GLY A 74 -3.03 -18.94 6.95
CA GLY A 74 -2.50 -19.97 6.04
C GLY A 74 -1.01 -19.81 5.78
N THR A 75 -0.26 -20.92 5.84
CA THR A 75 1.20 -20.95 5.62
C THR A 75 1.60 -21.22 4.17
N SER A 76 0.66 -21.68 3.33
CA SER A 76 0.89 -21.98 1.91
C SER A 76 -0.06 -21.22 0.98
N SER A 77 0.39 -20.98 -0.24
CA SER A 77 -0.45 -20.35 -1.29
C SER A 77 -1.70 -21.18 -1.60
N LEU A 78 -1.60 -22.51 -1.54
CA LEU A 78 -2.74 -23.40 -1.72
C LEU A 78 -3.78 -23.20 -0.62
N GLN A 79 -3.39 -23.09 0.65
CA GLN A 79 -4.31 -22.85 1.77
C GLN A 79 -5.07 -21.55 1.60
N VAL A 80 -4.37 -20.44 1.37
CA VAL A 80 -5.00 -19.11 1.23
C VAL A 80 -5.95 -19.08 0.04
N SER A 81 -5.51 -19.58 -1.13
CA SER A 81 -6.35 -19.62 -2.33
C SER A 81 -7.55 -20.56 -2.19
N SER A 82 -7.39 -21.67 -1.47
CA SER A 82 -8.48 -22.60 -1.16
C SER A 82 -9.49 -22.00 -0.18
N GLY A 83 -9.01 -21.24 0.82
CA GLY A 83 -9.88 -20.53 1.75
C GLY A 83 -10.82 -19.56 1.03
N PHE A 84 -10.30 -18.75 0.09
CA PHE A 84 -11.15 -17.86 -0.72
C PHE A 84 -12.16 -18.60 -1.60
N LYS A 85 -11.79 -19.77 -2.15
CA LYS A 85 -12.71 -20.62 -2.92
C LYS A 85 -13.81 -21.22 -2.06
N LEU A 86 -13.46 -21.72 -0.87
CA LEU A 86 -14.41 -22.29 0.09
C LEU A 86 -15.40 -21.22 0.57
N LEU A 87 -14.90 -20.04 0.95
CA LEU A 87 -15.73 -18.92 1.37
C LEU A 87 -16.77 -18.54 0.31
N ASN A 88 -16.36 -18.47 -0.96
CA ASN A 88 -17.29 -18.15 -2.05
C ASN A 88 -18.29 -19.27 -2.33
N SER A 89 -17.83 -20.51 -2.43
CA SER A 89 -18.68 -21.66 -2.81
C SER A 89 -19.71 -22.04 -1.76
N TRP A 90 -19.35 -21.93 -0.47
CA TRP A 90 -20.24 -22.21 0.66
C TRP A 90 -20.98 -20.96 1.16
N GLY A 91 -20.40 -19.78 0.96
CA GLY A 91 -20.98 -18.51 1.39
C GLY A 91 -22.17 -18.09 0.52
N VAL A 92 -22.07 -18.15 -0.81
CA VAL A 92 -23.14 -17.66 -1.71
C VAL A 92 -24.47 -18.41 -1.50
N PRO A 93 -24.52 -19.75 -1.42
CA PRO A 93 -25.77 -20.46 -1.17
C PRO A 93 -26.35 -20.23 0.24
N SER A 94 -25.50 -19.90 1.21
CA SER A 94 -25.90 -19.66 2.61
C SER A 94 -26.11 -18.18 2.94
N ALA A 95 -26.03 -17.31 1.93
CA ALA A 95 -25.99 -15.88 2.12
C ALA A 95 -27.31 -15.26 2.65
N GLY A 96 -28.44 -15.93 2.46
CA GLY A 96 -29.73 -15.53 3.03
C GLY A 96 -30.00 -16.04 4.46
N SER A 97 -29.11 -16.84 5.06
CA SER A 97 -29.36 -17.48 6.35
C SER A 97 -28.14 -17.50 7.28
N VAL A 98 -27.15 -18.36 7.00
CA VAL A 98 -26.03 -18.64 7.90
C VAL A 98 -24.91 -17.61 7.76
N PHE A 99 -24.65 -17.14 6.53
CA PHE A 99 -23.52 -16.24 6.27
C PHE A 99 -23.62 -14.90 7.01
N PRO A 100 -24.78 -14.20 7.07
CA PRO A 100 -24.87 -12.94 7.82
C PRO A 100 -24.68 -13.11 9.32
N ALA A 101 -25.05 -14.27 9.88
CA ALA A 101 -24.83 -14.61 11.29
C ALA A 101 -23.36 -14.98 11.58
N PHE A 102 -22.60 -15.38 10.56
CA PHE A 102 -21.18 -15.64 10.65
C PHE A 102 -20.36 -14.36 10.44
N PHE A 103 -20.64 -13.64 9.36
CA PHE A 103 -19.96 -12.41 8.97
C PHE A 103 -20.73 -11.22 9.54
N THR A 104 -20.51 -10.92 10.82
CA THR A 104 -21.20 -9.82 11.52
C THR A 104 -20.39 -8.52 11.48
N PRO A 105 -21.01 -7.34 11.71
CA PRO A 105 -20.28 -6.08 11.83
C PRO A 105 -19.16 -6.12 12.88
N GLU A 106 -19.38 -6.79 14.00
CA GLU A 106 -18.39 -6.92 15.08
C GLU A 106 -17.19 -7.77 14.65
N LEU A 107 -17.39 -8.76 13.78
CA LEU A 107 -16.28 -9.49 13.17
C LEU A 107 -15.44 -8.56 12.31
N VAL A 108 -16.07 -7.72 11.47
CA VAL A 108 -15.37 -6.75 10.61
C VAL A 108 -14.57 -5.76 11.47
N SER A 109 -15.19 -5.16 12.49
CA SER A 109 -14.50 -4.25 13.42
C SER A 109 -13.30 -4.91 14.09
N ARG A 110 -13.45 -6.16 14.56
CA ARG A 110 -12.36 -6.92 15.19
C ARG A 110 -11.23 -7.21 14.21
N LEU A 111 -11.55 -7.60 12.98
CA LEU A 111 -10.54 -7.86 11.95
C LEU A 111 -9.75 -6.59 11.60
N LEU A 112 -10.39 -5.43 11.54
CA LEU A 112 -9.72 -4.16 11.24
C LEU A 112 -8.94 -3.59 12.43
N HIS A 113 -9.44 -3.79 13.66
CA HIS A 113 -8.85 -3.21 14.87
C HIS A 113 -7.78 -4.08 15.54
N SER A 114 -7.97 -5.41 15.56
CA SER A 114 -7.20 -6.32 16.40
C SER A 114 -6.55 -7.47 15.62
N TYR A 115 -6.24 -7.30 14.34
CA TYR A 115 -5.54 -8.34 13.57
C TYR A 115 -4.16 -8.68 14.16
N ASP A 116 -3.60 -7.84 15.03
CA ASP A 116 -2.27 -8.01 15.61
C ASP A 116 -2.29 -8.60 17.06
N GLN A 117 -3.46 -8.78 17.69
CA GLN A 117 -3.54 -9.09 19.14
C GLN A 117 -3.90 -10.55 19.48
N GLY A 118 -3.75 -11.51 18.55
CA GLY A 118 -4.16 -12.92 18.74
C GLY A 118 -3.05 -13.97 18.52
N GLN A 119 -3.26 -15.19 19.02
CA GLN A 119 -2.35 -16.34 18.82
C GLN A 119 -2.17 -16.67 17.33
N GLY A 120 -1.00 -16.35 16.77
CA GLY A 120 -0.60 -16.65 15.40
C GLY A 120 -0.38 -15.38 14.56
N HIS A 121 0.63 -15.42 13.68
CA HIS A 121 0.94 -14.31 12.79
C HIS A 121 -0.16 -14.17 11.71
N VAL A 122 -1.08 -13.22 11.91
CA VAL A 122 -2.11 -12.90 10.91
C VAL A 122 -1.45 -12.26 9.69
N ILE A 123 -1.82 -12.72 8.50
CA ILE A 123 -1.45 -12.07 7.26
C ILE A 123 -2.32 -10.82 7.08
N ALA A 124 -1.85 -9.68 7.59
CA ALA A 124 -2.58 -8.40 7.57
C ALA A 124 -3.14 -8.05 6.18
N ALA A 125 -2.38 -8.33 5.12
CA ALA A 125 -2.78 -8.07 3.74
C ALA A 125 -4.04 -8.82 3.29
N ASN A 126 -4.37 -9.95 3.94
CA ASN A 126 -5.54 -10.75 3.62
C ASN A 126 -6.80 -10.26 4.32
N VAL A 127 -6.69 -9.44 5.38
CA VAL A 127 -7.86 -8.89 6.10
C VAL A 127 -8.76 -8.06 5.18
N PRO A 128 -8.26 -7.06 4.42
CA PRO A 128 -9.14 -6.28 3.53
C PRO A 128 -9.71 -7.13 2.39
N LEU A 129 -8.98 -8.17 1.96
CA LEU A 129 -9.46 -9.10 0.94
C LEU A 129 -10.56 -10.02 1.46
N LEU A 130 -10.46 -10.51 2.69
CA LEU A 130 -11.50 -11.31 3.34
C LEU A 130 -12.78 -10.49 3.47
N ILE A 131 -12.68 -9.24 3.93
CA ILE A 131 -13.83 -8.33 4.05
C ILE A 131 -14.46 -8.08 2.68
N ARG A 132 -13.62 -7.82 1.66
CA ARG A 132 -14.05 -7.62 0.28
C ARG A 132 -14.81 -8.82 -0.29
N GLU A 133 -14.30 -10.04 -0.07
CA GLU A 133 -14.98 -11.26 -0.51
C GLU A 133 -16.25 -11.53 0.30
N GLY A 134 -16.27 -11.21 1.60
CA GLY A 134 -17.47 -11.21 2.43
C GLY A 134 -18.57 -10.35 1.83
N PHE A 135 -18.25 -9.09 1.49
CA PHE A 135 -19.19 -8.19 0.82
C PHE A 135 -19.64 -8.68 -0.55
N ARG A 136 -18.79 -9.34 -1.34
CA ARG A 136 -19.20 -9.95 -2.62
C ARG A 136 -20.22 -11.05 -2.44
N VAL A 137 -20.00 -11.95 -1.47
CA VAL A 137 -20.93 -13.04 -1.15
C VAL A 137 -22.29 -12.46 -0.74
N MET A 138 -22.23 -11.44 0.11
CA MET A 138 -23.37 -10.72 0.66
C MET A 138 -24.17 -9.94 -0.38
N SER A 139 -23.49 -9.25 -1.31
CA SER A 139 -24.14 -8.51 -2.41
C SER A 139 -24.84 -9.44 -3.41
N ARG A 140 -24.28 -10.62 -3.70
CA ARG A 140 -24.89 -11.61 -4.61
C ARG A 140 -26.20 -12.20 -4.09
N ALA A 141 -26.49 -12.08 -2.79
CA ALA A 141 -27.63 -12.70 -2.14
C ALA A 141 -28.88 -11.80 -2.02
N GLY A 142 -28.74 -10.50 -2.29
CA GLY A 142 -29.81 -9.51 -2.13
C GLY A 142 -29.33 -8.27 -1.36
N HIS A 143 -29.67 -7.09 -1.90
CA HIS A 143 -29.12 -5.79 -1.51
C HIS A 143 -29.79 -5.11 -0.29
N SER A 144 -30.17 -5.83 0.77
CA SER A 144 -30.63 -5.17 1.99
C SER A 144 -29.48 -4.93 2.97
N VAL A 145 -28.72 -3.89 2.64
CA VAL A 145 -27.93 -2.98 3.47
C VAL A 145 -27.14 -3.61 4.63
N TYR A 146 -25.91 -3.98 4.34
CA TYR A 146 -24.86 -4.24 5.32
C TYR A 146 -24.30 -2.95 5.91
N HIS A 147 -25.20 -2.01 6.27
CA HIS A 147 -24.86 -0.69 6.78
C HIS A 147 -23.93 -0.78 7.99
N GLY A 148 -24.24 -1.70 8.91
CA GLY A 148 -23.40 -1.92 10.09
C GLY A 148 -21.99 -2.36 9.72
N HIS A 149 -21.83 -3.15 8.67
CA HIS A 149 -20.51 -3.56 8.19
C HIS A 149 -19.79 -2.43 7.47
N THR A 150 -20.49 -1.64 6.65
CA THR A 150 -19.88 -0.48 5.99
C THR A 150 -19.44 0.56 7.02
N GLU A 151 -20.26 0.81 8.04
CA GLU A 151 -19.96 1.71 9.16
C GLU A 151 -18.75 1.21 9.96
N ALA A 152 -18.67 -0.09 10.23
CA ALA A 152 -17.49 -0.71 10.84
C ALA A 152 -16.22 -0.46 10.00
N VAL A 153 -16.29 -0.61 8.67
CA VAL A 153 -15.14 -0.30 7.81
C VAL A 153 -14.78 1.18 7.87
N GLN A 154 -15.77 2.07 7.73
CA GLN A 154 -15.54 3.52 7.79
C GLN A 154 -14.83 3.96 9.08
N GLN A 155 -15.22 3.37 10.22
CA GLN A 155 -14.66 3.72 11.52
C GLN A 155 -13.22 3.23 11.73
N TYR A 156 -12.86 2.04 11.23
CA TYR A 156 -11.59 1.39 11.57
C TYR A 156 -10.55 1.39 10.43
N VAL A 157 -10.93 1.75 9.20
CA VAL A 157 -10.02 1.67 8.04
C VAL A 157 -8.79 2.57 8.17
N ALA A 158 -8.93 3.80 8.67
CA ALA A 158 -7.80 4.70 8.89
C ALA A 158 -6.82 4.16 9.94
N ASN A 159 -7.36 3.59 11.03
CA ASN A 159 -6.56 2.98 12.08
C ASN A 159 -5.79 1.76 11.58
N MET A 160 -6.41 0.94 10.73
CA MET A 160 -5.74 -0.21 10.11
C MET A 160 -4.54 0.24 9.26
N VAL A 161 -4.69 1.31 8.47
CA VAL A 161 -3.59 1.85 7.66
C VAL A 161 -2.43 2.33 8.55
N ARG A 162 -2.73 2.97 9.69
CA ARG A 162 -1.70 3.42 10.65
C ARG A 162 -0.98 2.29 11.36
N SER A 163 -1.68 1.20 11.66
CA SER A 163 -1.11 0.04 12.34
C SER A 163 -0.36 -0.90 11.40
N CYS A 164 -0.36 -0.63 10.10
CA CYS A 164 0.41 -1.42 9.14
C CYS A 164 1.91 -1.33 9.45
N GLN A 165 2.61 -2.45 9.31
CA GLN A 165 4.06 -2.46 9.42
C GLN A 165 4.68 -1.50 8.39
N LYS A 166 5.68 -0.72 8.83
CA LYS A 166 6.42 0.19 7.94
C LYS A 166 6.91 -0.57 6.69
N GLY A 167 6.60 -0.02 5.50
CA GLY A 167 6.96 -0.63 4.22
C GLY A 167 5.98 -1.67 3.68
N ASP A 168 4.96 -2.11 4.42
CA ASP A 168 3.94 -3.02 3.89
C ASP A 168 2.96 -2.27 2.96
N ARG A 169 3.27 -2.30 1.66
CA ARG A 169 2.40 -1.70 0.63
C ARG A 169 1.21 -2.59 0.26
N LEU A 170 1.28 -3.89 0.53
CA LEU A 170 0.26 -4.81 0.04
C LEU A 170 -1.05 -4.66 0.82
N THR A 171 -0.98 -4.46 2.14
CA THR A 171 -2.17 -4.25 2.97
C THR A 171 -2.91 -2.97 2.60
N VAL A 172 -2.21 -1.84 2.52
CA VAL A 172 -2.81 -0.54 2.15
C VAL A 172 -3.39 -0.56 0.73
N ARG A 173 -2.69 -1.22 -0.21
CA ARG A 173 -3.24 -1.46 -1.55
C ARG A 173 -4.54 -2.25 -1.50
N ASN A 174 -4.60 -3.33 -0.71
CA ASN A 174 -5.80 -4.16 -0.61
C ASN A 174 -6.96 -3.42 0.07
N VAL A 175 -6.68 -2.51 1.00
CA VAL A 175 -7.66 -1.53 1.51
C VAL A 175 -8.19 -0.65 0.37
N GLY A 176 -7.30 -0.08 -0.45
CA GLY A 176 -7.71 0.69 -1.62
C GLY A 176 -8.59 -0.11 -2.61
N LEU A 177 -8.31 -1.41 -2.79
CA LEU A 177 -9.15 -2.30 -3.62
C LEU A 177 -10.54 -2.53 -3.01
N LEU A 178 -10.63 -2.72 -1.69
CA LEU A 178 -11.89 -2.85 -0.96
C LEU A 178 -12.74 -1.58 -1.13
N LEU A 179 -12.16 -0.41 -0.83
CA LEU A 179 -12.86 0.87 -0.88
C LEU A 179 -13.26 1.28 -2.30
N ARG A 180 -12.47 0.90 -3.31
CA ARG A 180 -12.81 1.18 -4.72
C ARG A 180 -13.95 0.31 -5.24
N GLU A 181 -14.05 -0.94 -4.78
CA GLU A 181 -15.15 -1.83 -5.18
C GLU A 181 -16.43 -1.54 -4.41
N PHE A 182 -16.31 -1.13 -3.14
CA PHE A 182 -17.44 -0.76 -2.28
C PHE A 182 -17.29 0.70 -1.82
N PRO A 183 -17.69 1.68 -2.65
CA PRO A 183 -17.59 3.11 -2.31
C PRO A 183 -18.36 3.49 -1.03
N GLU A 184 -19.37 2.71 -0.65
CA GLU A 184 -20.13 2.86 0.60
C GLU A 184 -19.24 2.67 1.85
N CYS A 185 -18.10 1.99 1.73
CA CYS A 185 -17.14 1.82 2.83
C CYS A 185 -16.20 3.01 3.02
N VAL A 186 -16.18 3.97 2.07
CA VAL A 186 -15.40 5.20 2.23
C VAL A 186 -16.05 6.05 3.32
N PRO A 187 -15.30 6.58 4.30
CA PRO A 187 -15.88 7.42 5.35
C PRO A 187 -16.75 8.54 4.77
N SER A 188 -17.93 8.73 5.36
CA SER A 188 -18.88 9.76 4.94
C SER A 188 -18.50 11.15 5.42
N ILE A 189 -17.74 11.23 6.53
CA ILE A 189 -17.35 12.48 7.19
C ILE A 189 -16.00 12.95 6.64
N ASP A 190 -15.92 14.18 6.16
CA ASP A 190 -14.69 14.77 5.60
C ASP A 190 -13.49 14.67 6.55
N ALA A 191 -13.70 14.83 7.86
CA ALA A 191 -12.66 14.65 8.86
C ALA A 191 -12.08 13.23 8.88
N GLN A 192 -12.91 12.19 8.73
CA GLN A 192 -12.45 10.79 8.67
C GLN A 192 -11.81 10.45 7.33
N VAL A 193 -12.27 11.07 6.24
CA VAL A 193 -11.61 10.95 4.93
C VAL A 193 -10.23 11.58 4.98
N LEU A 194 -10.11 12.79 5.56
CA LEU A 194 -8.83 13.44 5.78
C LEU A 194 -7.91 12.57 6.64
N ASP A 195 -8.44 12.02 7.73
CA ASP A 195 -7.73 11.10 8.62
C ASP A 195 -7.12 9.90 7.86
N LEU A 196 -7.91 9.28 6.98
CA LEU A 196 -7.47 8.21 6.10
C LEU A 196 -6.41 8.67 5.09
N CYS A 197 -6.62 9.82 4.43
CA CYS A 197 -5.66 10.37 3.47
C CYS A 197 -4.30 10.65 4.13
N VAL A 198 -4.31 11.25 5.33
CA VAL A 198 -3.09 11.53 6.10
C VAL A 198 -2.42 10.24 6.55
N ALA A 199 -3.19 9.24 7.01
CA ALA A 199 -2.63 7.93 7.35
C ALA A 199 -1.93 7.26 6.15
N ILE A 200 -2.49 7.38 4.94
CA ILE A 200 -1.87 6.87 3.71
C ILE A 200 -0.59 7.65 3.39
N LEU A 201 -0.60 8.99 3.50
CA LEU A 201 0.58 9.82 3.26
C LEU A 201 1.72 9.49 4.25
N GLU A 202 1.40 9.34 5.53
CA GLU A 202 2.36 8.95 6.57
C GLU A 202 2.91 7.54 6.35
N HIS A 203 2.08 6.62 5.86
CA HIS A 203 2.55 5.28 5.49
C HIS A 203 3.47 5.32 4.27
N LEU A 204 3.13 6.10 3.25
CA LEU A 204 3.95 6.28 2.06
C LEU A 204 5.26 7.01 2.36
N SER A 205 5.29 7.93 3.32
CA SER A 205 6.54 8.59 3.72
C SER A 205 7.52 7.65 4.44
N GLN A 206 7.08 6.45 4.84
CA GLN A 206 7.87 5.48 5.59
C GLN A 206 8.14 4.22 4.77
N GLY A 207 9.37 3.71 4.82
CA GLY A 207 9.73 2.37 4.36
C GLY A 207 10.75 2.33 3.21
N ALA A 208 11.75 1.48 3.41
CA ALA A 208 12.86 1.27 2.49
C ALA A 208 12.43 0.58 1.19
N LEU A 209 13.21 0.80 0.14
CA LEU A 209 13.15 -0.03 -1.05
C LEU A 209 13.58 -1.47 -0.69
N PRO A 210 12.82 -2.50 -1.10
CA PRO A 210 13.26 -3.88 -0.96
C PRO A 210 14.59 -4.11 -1.68
N GLN A 211 15.49 -4.92 -1.11
CA GLN A 211 16.78 -5.23 -1.73
C GLN A 211 16.66 -6.21 -2.91
N ASP A 212 15.61 -7.04 -2.93
CA ASP A 212 15.38 -7.99 -4.02
C ASP A 212 14.80 -7.28 -5.26
N PRO A 213 15.48 -7.33 -6.43
CA PRO A 213 15.01 -6.67 -7.65
C PRO A 213 13.61 -7.12 -8.10
N LYS A 214 13.21 -8.37 -7.82
CA LYS A 214 11.85 -8.85 -8.16
C LYS A 214 10.78 -8.22 -7.29
N LEU A 215 11.13 -7.86 -6.05
CA LEU A 215 10.23 -7.20 -5.11
C LEU A 215 10.18 -5.70 -5.34
N ILE A 216 11.25 -5.07 -5.84
CA ILE A 216 11.28 -3.64 -6.18
C ILE A 216 10.17 -3.28 -7.16
N LEU A 217 10.03 -4.01 -8.27
CA LEU A 217 9.00 -3.72 -9.27
C LEU A 217 7.58 -3.87 -8.71
N LYS A 218 7.35 -4.89 -7.86
CA LYS A 218 6.06 -5.08 -7.18
C LYS A 218 5.79 -3.95 -6.20
N PHE A 219 6.80 -3.55 -5.44
CA PHE A 219 6.73 -2.45 -4.48
C PHE A 219 6.38 -1.13 -5.17
N ILE A 220 7.07 -0.78 -6.26
CA ILE A 220 6.77 0.43 -7.06
C ILE A 220 5.34 0.38 -7.56
N ARG A 221 4.93 -0.74 -8.16
CA ARG A 221 3.57 -0.92 -8.65
C ARG A 221 2.52 -0.76 -7.54
N HIS A 222 2.75 -1.35 -6.37
CA HIS A 222 1.83 -1.23 -5.23
C HIS A 222 1.76 0.22 -4.72
N THR A 223 2.90 0.90 -4.63
CA THR A 223 2.97 2.32 -4.26
C THR A 223 2.22 3.21 -5.25
N ASP A 224 2.39 3.00 -6.56
CA ASP A 224 1.67 3.75 -7.60
C ASP A 224 0.16 3.47 -7.57
N GLU A 225 -0.25 2.22 -7.32
CA GLU A 225 -1.67 1.87 -7.15
C GLU A 225 -2.30 2.56 -5.93
N ILE A 226 -1.56 2.68 -4.82
CA ILE A 226 -2.00 3.43 -3.62
C ILE A 226 -2.10 4.93 -3.93
N ALA A 227 -1.10 5.50 -4.61
CA ALA A 227 -1.11 6.91 -4.98
C ALA A 227 -2.27 7.25 -5.92
N GLY A 228 -2.56 6.39 -6.90
CA GLY A 228 -3.72 6.53 -7.77
C GLY A 228 -5.05 6.43 -7.01
N PHE A 229 -5.14 5.57 -5.99
CA PHE A 229 -6.30 5.50 -5.12
C PHE A 229 -6.49 6.79 -4.30
N LEU A 230 -5.41 7.32 -3.72
CA LEU A 230 -5.43 8.58 -2.97
C LEU A 230 -5.87 9.75 -3.87
N SER A 231 -5.37 9.81 -5.10
CA SER A 231 -5.80 10.79 -6.10
C SER A 231 -7.31 10.69 -6.42
N ALA A 232 -7.84 9.47 -6.54
CA ALA A 232 -9.27 9.27 -6.77
C ALA A 232 -10.11 9.74 -5.57
N LEU A 233 -9.64 9.55 -4.33
CA LEU A 233 -10.30 10.08 -3.13
C LEU A 233 -10.36 11.61 -3.18
N TRP A 234 -9.25 12.27 -3.49
CA TRP A 234 -9.21 13.74 -3.62
C TRP A 234 -10.14 14.26 -4.71
N ALA A 235 -10.17 13.60 -5.88
CA ALA A 235 -11.02 14.00 -7.00
C ALA A 235 -12.52 13.87 -6.68
N SER A 236 -12.90 12.96 -5.77
CA SER A 236 -14.30 12.73 -5.37
C SER A 236 -14.80 13.64 -4.25
N ARG A 237 -13.93 14.50 -3.69
CA ARG A 237 -14.21 15.29 -2.48
C ARG A 237 -13.89 16.79 -2.66
N SER A 238 -14.06 17.56 -1.60
CA SER A 238 -13.80 18.99 -1.57
C SER A 238 -12.31 19.33 -1.68
N ASN A 239 -11.99 20.45 -2.33
CA ASN A 239 -10.60 20.93 -2.49
C ASN A 239 -9.90 21.22 -1.14
N SER A 240 -10.65 21.46 -0.07
CA SER A 240 -10.10 21.68 1.28
C SER A 240 -9.36 20.46 1.82
N ILE A 241 -9.80 19.24 1.50
CA ILE A 241 -9.11 18.01 1.90
C ILE A 241 -7.74 17.95 1.22
N LEU A 242 -7.69 18.27 -0.08
CA LEU A 242 -6.44 18.27 -0.83
C LEU A 242 -5.46 19.33 -0.31
N GLU A 243 -5.92 20.55 -0.01
CA GLU A 243 -5.07 21.61 0.57
C GLU A 243 -4.49 21.21 1.94
N THR A 244 -5.29 20.52 2.77
CA THR A 244 -4.81 20.01 4.06
C THR A 244 -3.80 18.87 3.87
N CYS A 245 -4.11 17.90 2.99
CA CYS A 245 -3.20 16.81 2.65
C CYS A 245 -1.86 17.31 2.09
N LEU A 246 -1.88 18.39 1.31
CA LEU A 246 -0.67 19.05 0.83
C LEU A 246 0.12 19.66 1.97
N SER A 247 -0.53 20.39 2.87
CA SER A 247 0.13 20.95 4.06
C SER A 247 0.81 19.84 4.89
N ASP A 248 0.14 18.69 5.03
CA ASP A 248 0.69 17.52 5.70
C ASP A 248 1.85 16.86 4.93
N LEU A 249 1.75 16.77 3.60
CA LEU A 249 2.85 16.31 2.75
C LEU A 249 4.09 17.20 2.89
N PHE A 250 3.92 18.52 2.92
CA PHE A 250 5.00 19.47 3.16
C PHE A 250 5.60 19.30 4.55
N ARG A 251 4.76 19.12 5.57
CA ARG A 251 5.19 18.82 6.94
C ARG A 251 6.00 17.53 7.00
N LEU A 252 5.67 16.50 6.21
CA LEU A 252 6.42 15.25 6.15
C LEU A 252 7.80 15.43 5.52
N ILE A 253 7.90 16.14 4.39
CA ILE A 253 9.19 16.34 3.70
C ILE A 253 10.08 17.38 4.37
N SER A 254 9.51 18.28 5.17
CA SER A 254 10.26 19.28 5.92
C SER A 254 10.92 18.71 7.18
N ARG A 255 10.65 17.44 7.54
CA ARG A 255 11.30 16.80 8.68
C ARG A 255 12.80 16.65 8.40
N PRO A 256 13.67 16.95 9.37
CA PRO A 256 15.09 16.75 9.21
C PRO A 256 15.36 15.25 9.09
N TRP A 257 15.66 14.82 7.88
CA TRP A 257 16.23 13.50 7.61
C TRP A 257 17.72 13.70 7.46
N GLN A 258 18.54 12.93 8.18
CA GLN A 258 19.98 12.96 8.00
C GLN A 258 20.28 12.42 6.60
N CYS A 259 20.45 13.34 5.65
CA CYS A 259 21.16 13.06 4.41
C CYS A 259 22.52 12.52 4.85
N ALA A 260 22.82 11.27 4.50
CA ALA A 260 24.10 10.64 4.77
C ALA A 260 25.20 11.39 3.99
N THR A 261 25.59 12.56 4.47
CA THR A 261 26.87 13.16 4.12
C THR A 261 27.92 12.28 4.77
N ALA A 262 28.72 11.61 3.94
CA ALA A 262 29.87 10.84 4.36
C ALA A 262 30.73 11.67 5.33
N GLY A 263 30.71 11.34 6.63
CA GLY A 263 31.46 12.10 7.63
C GLY A 263 31.22 11.66 9.07
N ASP A 264 29.97 11.65 9.53
CA ASP A 264 29.68 11.48 10.96
C ASP A 264 28.83 10.22 11.23
N LEU A 265 29.53 9.13 11.52
CA LEU A 265 28.98 7.91 12.10
C LEU A 265 28.69 8.16 13.60
N SER A 266 27.62 8.87 13.92
CA SER A 266 26.97 8.67 15.23
C SER A 266 25.73 7.82 15.02
N GLU A 267 25.88 6.52 15.26
CA GLU A 267 24.90 5.43 15.13
C GLU A 267 23.66 5.54 16.04
N GLU A 268 23.40 6.68 16.66
CA GLU A 268 22.31 6.82 17.62
C GLU A 268 21.42 8.01 17.25
N ASN A 269 20.27 7.67 16.63
CA ASN A 269 19.05 8.47 16.50
C ASN A 269 18.84 9.25 15.17
N SER A 270 18.50 8.55 14.09
CA SER A 270 17.23 8.75 13.37
C SER A 270 17.05 7.71 12.25
N ASN A 271 16.29 6.65 12.53
CA ASN A 271 15.80 5.66 11.54
C ASN A 271 14.77 6.26 10.55
N ASP A 272 14.77 7.58 10.37
CA ASP A 272 13.96 8.17 9.33
C ASP A 272 14.68 7.89 8.02
N GLU A 273 13.96 7.40 7.03
CA GLU A 273 14.45 7.15 5.67
C GLU A 273 13.86 8.25 4.77
N PRO A 274 14.48 8.55 3.61
CA PRO A 274 13.95 9.59 2.75
C PRO A 274 12.57 9.19 2.26
N ALA A 275 11.65 10.14 2.17
CA ALA A 275 10.27 9.91 1.81
C ALA A 275 10.10 9.77 0.28
N PHE A 276 10.93 8.93 -0.35
CA PHE A 276 11.04 8.81 -1.82
C PHE A 276 9.73 8.32 -2.47
N CYS A 277 8.94 7.50 -1.76
CA CYS A 277 7.66 7.00 -2.26
C CYS A 277 6.60 8.10 -2.44
N LEU A 278 6.73 9.24 -1.75
CA LEU A 278 5.79 10.37 -1.90
C LEU A 278 5.83 10.95 -3.32
N ALA A 279 6.92 10.73 -4.07
CA ALA A 279 7.01 11.04 -5.49
C ALA A 279 5.85 10.47 -6.32
N ALA A 280 5.36 9.27 -5.95
CA ALA A 280 4.23 8.63 -6.61
C ALA A 280 2.92 9.40 -6.43
N VAL A 281 2.77 10.17 -5.35
CA VAL A 281 1.58 10.97 -5.05
C VAL A 281 1.61 12.30 -5.79
N VAL A 282 2.79 12.94 -5.81
CA VAL A 282 2.99 14.30 -6.31
C VAL A 282 2.66 14.46 -7.79
N GLN A 283 2.85 13.40 -8.58
CA GLN A 283 2.47 13.39 -10.00
C GLN A 283 0.97 13.60 -10.25
N HIS A 284 0.12 13.34 -9.25
CA HIS A 284 -1.34 13.46 -9.35
C HIS A 284 -1.86 14.83 -8.91
N ILE A 285 -0.98 15.72 -8.46
CA ILE A 285 -1.35 17.02 -7.91
C ILE A 285 -1.34 18.06 -9.04
N PRO A 286 -2.40 18.88 -9.21
CA PRO A 286 -2.42 19.96 -10.19
C PRO A 286 -1.28 20.96 -9.95
N VAL A 287 -0.61 21.37 -11.03
CA VAL A 287 0.59 22.23 -10.98
C VAL A 287 0.26 23.61 -10.38
N GLU A 288 -0.96 24.11 -10.62
CA GLU A 288 -1.41 25.40 -10.10
C GLU A 288 -1.51 25.39 -8.57
N LEU A 289 -1.97 24.27 -8.02
CA LEU A 289 -2.10 24.09 -6.58
C LEU A 289 -0.72 23.88 -5.93
N ALA A 290 0.14 23.10 -6.58
CA ALA A 290 1.54 22.95 -6.19
C ALA A 290 2.24 24.30 -6.06
N ASN A 291 2.18 25.13 -7.11
CA ASN A 291 2.80 26.44 -7.14
C ASN A 291 2.26 27.36 -6.03
N ARG A 292 0.95 27.31 -5.75
CA ARG A 292 0.34 28.08 -4.66
C ARG A 292 0.91 27.70 -3.30
N VAL A 293 1.04 26.41 -3.02
CA VAL A 293 1.56 25.92 -1.73
C VAL A 293 3.07 26.18 -1.61
N VAL A 294 3.85 25.99 -2.68
CA VAL A 294 5.28 26.35 -2.69
C VAL A 294 5.45 27.84 -2.37
N LYS A 295 4.65 28.70 -3.01
CA LYS A 295 4.68 30.13 -2.74
C LYS A 295 4.31 30.44 -1.29
N SER A 296 3.27 29.82 -0.74
CA SER A 296 2.91 30.05 0.67
C SER A 296 4.04 29.67 1.61
N VAL A 297 4.66 28.51 1.39
CA VAL A 297 5.78 27.99 2.20
C VAL A 297 7.01 28.90 2.15
N VAL A 298 7.34 29.46 0.97
CA VAL A 298 8.48 30.37 0.83
C VAL A 298 8.18 31.76 1.40
N THR A 299 6.94 32.23 1.34
CA THR A 299 6.54 33.54 1.88
C THR A 299 6.36 33.54 3.40
N ASP A 300 6.05 32.38 3.99
CA ASP A 300 5.79 32.28 5.42
C ASP A 300 7.09 32.48 6.22
N SER A 301 7.08 33.47 7.11
CA SER A 301 8.22 33.78 7.98
C SER A 301 8.31 32.85 9.20
N SER A 302 7.26 32.08 9.48
CA SER A 302 7.25 31.10 10.58
C SER A 302 8.03 29.83 10.25
N ILE A 303 8.23 29.53 8.96
CA ILE A 303 8.93 28.33 8.49
C ILE A 303 10.44 28.59 8.47
N SER A 304 11.19 27.73 9.18
CA SER A 304 12.65 27.83 9.25
C SER A 304 13.31 27.53 7.91
N GLU A 305 14.45 28.18 7.63
CA GLU A 305 15.23 27.91 6.43
C GLU A 305 15.71 26.45 6.35
N SER A 306 16.01 25.83 7.50
CA SER A 306 16.37 24.41 7.59
C SER A 306 15.25 23.48 7.13
N SER A 307 13.99 23.82 7.41
CA SER A 307 12.83 23.03 6.99
C SER A 307 12.67 23.07 5.47
N ILE A 308 12.88 24.25 4.87
CA ILE A 308 12.83 24.44 3.42
C ILE A 308 13.98 23.68 2.73
N GLU A 309 15.18 23.73 3.30
CA GLU A 309 16.33 22.97 2.81
C GLU A 309 16.06 21.46 2.81
N CYS A 310 15.50 20.94 3.91
CA CYS A 310 15.13 19.52 4.01
C CYS A 310 14.06 19.15 2.99
N ALA A 311 13.02 19.98 2.85
CA ALA A 311 11.96 19.76 1.88
C ALA A 311 12.51 19.70 0.44
N VAL A 312 13.37 20.63 0.04
CA VAL A 312 13.97 20.62 -1.30
C VAL A 312 14.88 19.40 -1.51
N GLY A 313 15.67 19.02 -0.50
CA GLY A 313 16.49 17.80 -0.56
C GLY A 313 15.65 16.53 -0.79
N GLN A 314 14.52 16.39 -0.08
CA GLN A 314 13.57 15.28 -0.29
C GLN A 314 12.93 15.31 -1.69
N ILE A 315 12.60 16.49 -2.21
CA ILE A 315 12.04 16.60 -3.58
C ILE A 315 13.11 16.24 -4.63
N VAL A 316 14.39 16.51 -4.36
CA VAL A 316 15.49 16.03 -5.22
C VAL A 316 15.58 14.50 -5.20
N GLU A 317 15.40 13.86 -4.04
CA GLU A 317 15.30 12.40 -3.93
C GLU A 317 14.14 11.82 -4.75
N TRP A 318 13.02 12.54 -4.85
CA TRP A 318 11.88 12.09 -5.66
C TRP A 318 12.21 11.91 -7.14
N LEU A 319 13.23 12.62 -7.68
CA LEU A 319 13.67 12.43 -9.06
C LEU A 319 14.11 10.99 -9.33
N LYS A 320 14.47 10.21 -8.30
CA LYS A 320 14.85 8.80 -8.44
C LYS A 320 13.64 7.86 -8.65
N TRP A 321 12.40 8.33 -8.43
CA TRP A 321 11.21 7.49 -8.57
C TRP A 321 10.85 7.24 -10.04
N PRO A 322 10.75 5.97 -10.50
CA PRO A 322 10.63 5.66 -11.93
C PRO A 322 9.35 6.19 -12.60
N SER A 323 8.25 6.22 -11.86
CA SER A 323 6.94 6.66 -12.38
C SER A 323 6.74 8.17 -12.28
N ALA A 324 7.67 8.90 -11.64
CA ALA A 324 7.40 10.26 -11.28
C ALA A 324 7.41 11.22 -12.48
N ARG A 325 6.40 12.09 -12.50
CA ARG A 325 6.22 13.15 -13.49
C ARG A 325 6.09 14.47 -12.77
N ASN A 326 6.47 15.55 -13.47
CA ASN A 326 6.33 16.93 -13.02
C ASN A 326 7.16 17.32 -11.78
N ILE A 327 8.02 16.44 -11.22
CA ILE A 327 8.90 16.81 -10.10
C ILE A 327 9.84 17.96 -10.50
N ASP A 328 10.31 17.97 -11.74
CA ASP A 328 11.10 19.09 -12.27
C ASP A 328 10.36 20.42 -12.11
N LEU A 329 9.04 20.46 -12.33
CA LEU A 329 8.24 21.67 -12.14
C LEU A 329 8.18 22.10 -10.68
N TRP A 330 8.05 21.16 -9.73
CA TRP A 330 8.06 21.45 -8.30
C TRP A 330 9.40 22.05 -7.87
N LEU A 331 10.51 21.41 -8.24
CA LEU A 331 11.86 21.89 -7.94
C LEU A 331 12.12 23.26 -8.55
N LEU A 332 11.79 23.44 -9.84
CA LEU A 332 11.98 24.72 -10.52
C LEU A 332 11.14 25.82 -9.85
N CYS A 333 9.89 25.55 -9.50
CA CYS A 333 9.04 26.51 -8.78
C CYS A 333 9.69 26.93 -7.45
N PHE A 334 10.14 25.97 -6.64
CA PHE A 334 10.85 26.25 -5.39
C PHE A 334 12.08 27.13 -5.58
N LEU A 335 12.96 26.79 -6.54
CA LEU A 335 14.17 27.56 -6.81
C LEU A 335 13.84 28.98 -7.30
N THR A 336 12.83 29.12 -8.16
CA THR A 336 12.39 30.44 -8.66
C THR A 336 11.77 31.31 -7.58
N GLU A 337 10.94 30.74 -6.70
CA GLU A 337 10.30 31.49 -5.62
C GLU A 337 11.32 31.90 -4.54
N LEU A 338 12.30 31.05 -4.22
CA LEU A 338 13.41 31.41 -3.34
C LEU A 338 14.23 32.58 -3.88
N ALA A 339 14.53 32.56 -5.19
CA ALA A 339 15.22 33.65 -5.86
C ALA A 339 14.39 34.94 -5.86
N ALA A 340 13.08 34.85 -6.16
CA ALA A 340 12.17 35.98 -6.19
C ALA A 340 12.04 36.69 -4.82
N HIS A 341 12.05 35.92 -3.73
CA HIS A 341 12.00 36.44 -2.37
C HIS A 341 13.38 36.77 -1.78
N LYS A 342 14.44 36.80 -2.61
CA LYS A 342 15.81 37.18 -2.24
C LYS A 342 16.43 36.31 -1.12
N ARG A 343 15.98 35.06 -0.94
CA ARG A 343 16.58 34.09 -0.02
C ARG A 343 17.82 33.43 -0.65
N LEU A 344 18.77 34.25 -1.11
CA LEU A 344 19.89 33.79 -1.94
C LEU A 344 20.85 32.87 -1.19
N SER A 345 21.16 33.16 0.09
CA SER A 345 22.05 32.31 0.89
C SER A 345 21.52 30.86 1.02
N LEU A 346 20.21 30.71 1.21
CA LEU A 346 19.55 29.41 1.25
C LEU A 346 19.60 28.72 -0.12
N LEU A 347 19.36 29.46 -1.21
CA LEU A 347 19.46 28.95 -2.56
C LEU A 347 20.87 28.45 -2.90
N VAL A 348 21.91 29.17 -2.48
CA VAL A 348 23.32 28.76 -2.62
C VAL A 348 23.55 27.42 -1.92
N ARG A 349 23.18 27.33 -0.63
CA ARG A 349 23.36 26.12 0.18
C ARG A 349 22.61 24.91 -0.41
N ILE A 350 21.35 25.07 -0.79
CA ILE A 350 20.55 24.03 -1.45
C ILE A 350 21.23 23.56 -2.74
N THR A 351 21.74 24.50 -3.54
CA THR A 351 22.40 24.17 -4.81
C THR A 351 23.67 23.37 -4.55
N GLU A 352 24.53 23.80 -3.62
CA GLU A 352 25.80 23.12 -3.32
C GLU A 352 25.61 21.70 -2.78
N LEU A 353 24.54 21.46 -2.00
CA LEU A 353 24.25 20.16 -1.41
C LEU A 353 23.65 19.15 -2.40
N ASN A 354 22.79 19.61 -3.32
CA ASN A 354 22.01 18.70 -4.18
C ASN A 354 22.59 18.51 -5.58
N THR A 355 23.52 19.37 -6.02
CA THR A 355 23.97 19.38 -7.41
C THR A 355 24.64 18.08 -7.85
N GLU A 356 25.48 17.48 -7.01
CA GLU A 356 26.17 16.22 -7.33
C GLU A 356 25.17 15.08 -7.54
N GLN A 357 24.21 14.95 -6.64
CA GLN A 357 23.14 13.96 -6.73
C GLN A 357 22.26 14.15 -7.98
N VAL A 358 21.93 15.39 -8.33
CA VAL A 358 21.16 15.65 -9.56
C VAL A 358 21.98 15.30 -10.80
N ALA A 359 23.30 15.52 -10.77
CA ALA A 359 24.20 15.08 -11.83
C ALA A 359 24.28 13.54 -11.94
N GLU A 360 24.29 12.81 -10.82
CA GLU A 360 24.23 11.33 -10.83
C GLU A 360 23.00 10.81 -11.57
N ASN A 361 21.85 11.47 -11.37
CA ASN A 361 20.60 11.07 -12.00
C ASN A 361 20.65 11.14 -13.55
N LEU A 362 21.56 11.93 -14.14
CA LEU A 362 21.72 12.04 -15.59
C LEU A 362 22.23 10.74 -16.25
N MET A 363 22.86 9.87 -15.46
CA MET A 363 23.30 8.56 -15.90
C MET A 363 22.13 7.65 -16.28
N TYR A 364 20.96 7.87 -15.68
CA TYR A 364 19.76 7.08 -15.93
C TYR A 364 18.92 7.70 -17.05
N PRO A 365 18.70 7.02 -18.20
CA PRO A 365 17.99 7.60 -19.34
C PRO A 365 16.60 8.14 -19.02
N GLN A 366 15.88 7.48 -18.10
CA GLN A 366 14.52 7.89 -17.70
C GLN A 366 14.51 9.18 -16.88
N LEU A 367 15.54 9.43 -16.06
CA LEU A 367 15.61 10.59 -15.18
C LEU A 367 16.26 11.79 -15.87
N ARG A 368 17.09 11.52 -16.89
CA ARG A 368 17.96 12.49 -17.56
C ARG A 368 17.26 13.79 -17.95
N LYS A 369 16.08 13.73 -18.57
CA LYS A 369 15.37 14.93 -19.04
C LYS A 369 14.96 15.85 -17.90
N ALA A 370 14.41 15.30 -16.82
CA ALA A 370 13.97 16.06 -15.66
C ALA A 370 15.17 16.58 -14.87
N SER A 371 16.15 15.71 -14.59
CA SER A 371 17.37 16.08 -13.87
C SER A 371 18.20 17.12 -14.61
N PHE A 372 18.26 17.07 -15.95
CA PHE A 372 19.00 18.05 -16.75
C PHE A 372 18.40 19.46 -16.64
N LYS A 373 17.07 19.58 -16.66
CA LYS A 373 16.41 20.89 -16.49
C LYS A 373 16.73 21.48 -15.11
N VAL A 374 16.64 20.67 -14.05
CA VAL A 374 16.93 21.09 -12.68
C VAL A 374 18.40 21.48 -12.54
N LEU A 375 19.32 20.65 -13.04
CA LEU A 375 20.76 20.93 -13.02
C LEU A 375 21.10 22.19 -13.80
N SER A 376 20.52 22.37 -14.99
CA SER A 376 20.72 23.57 -15.80
C SER A 376 20.25 24.81 -15.05
N GLN A 377 19.09 24.78 -14.38
CA GLN A 377 18.61 25.91 -13.60
C GLN A 377 19.53 26.20 -12.41
N MET A 378 19.97 25.16 -11.69
CA MET A 378 20.90 25.27 -10.57
C MET A 378 22.21 25.93 -10.99
N LEU A 379 22.86 25.43 -12.05
CA LEU A 379 24.14 25.95 -12.54
C LEU A 379 24.02 27.36 -13.16
N LEU A 380 22.96 27.63 -13.93
CA LEU A 380 22.79 28.95 -14.56
C LEU A 380 22.42 30.03 -13.55
N SER A 381 21.74 29.67 -12.46
CA SER A 381 21.41 30.60 -11.37
C SER A 381 22.59 30.82 -10.42
N PHE A 382 23.54 29.88 -10.36
CA PHE A 382 24.69 29.89 -9.49
C PHE A 382 25.94 30.41 -10.24
N GLN A 383 26.07 31.74 -10.35
CA GLN A 383 27.16 32.36 -11.11
C GLN A 383 28.27 32.98 -10.25
N HIS A 384 28.14 32.93 -8.92
CA HIS A 384 29.06 33.60 -7.99
C HIS A 384 30.30 32.77 -7.65
N SER A 385 30.32 31.47 -7.96
CA SER A 385 31.48 30.59 -7.75
C SER A 385 31.47 29.41 -8.74
N PRO A 386 32.64 29.02 -9.29
CA PRO A 386 32.75 27.85 -10.17
C PRO A 386 32.77 26.52 -9.40
N ALA A 387 32.83 26.53 -8.06
CA ALA A 387 33.01 25.33 -7.25
C ALA A 387 31.95 24.24 -7.53
N THR A 388 30.68 24.64 -7.60
CA THR A 388 29.57 23.73 -7.91
C THR A 388 29.69 23.11 -9.30
N PHE A 389 30.13 23.88 -10.29
CA PHE A 389 30.39 23.38 -11.64
C PHE A 389 31.57 22.41 -11.67
N HIS A 390 32.66 22.70 -10.93
CA HIS A 390 33.81 21.81 -10.84
C HIS A 390 33.44 20.45 -10.21
N LYS A 391 32.65 20.44 -9.13
CA LYS A 391 32.12 19.20 -8.52
C LYS A 391 31.41 18.31 -9.55
N VAL A 392 30.56 18.89 -10.38
CA VAL A 392 29.85 18.18 -11.45
C VAL A 392 30.83 17.68 -12.53
N SER A 393 31.80 18.50 -12.92
CA SER A 393 32.78 18.14 -13.95
C SER A 393 33.69 16.98 -13.55
N GLU A 394 34.09 16.92 -12.28
CA GLU A 394 34.84 15.80 -11.70
C GLU A 394 33.99 14.54 -11.74
N HIS A 395 32.72 14.64 -11.34
CA HIS A 395 31.79 13.52 -11.37
C HIS A 395 31.65 12.90 -12.77
N PHE A 396 31.58 13.73 -13.82
CA PHE A 396 31.59 13.27 -15.20
C PHE A 396 32.95 12.70 -15.63
N SER A 397 34.05 13.34 -15.26
CA SER A 397 35.39 12.92 -15.68
C SER A 397 35.82 11.57 -15.09
N TYR A 398 35.43 11.24 -13.85
CA TYR A 398 35.78 9.97 -13.21
C TYR A 398 34.91 8.79 -13.66
N ARG A 399 33.63 9.02 -14.02
CA ARG A 399 32.70 7.94 -14.45
C ARG A 399 32.60 7.77 -15.97
N TYR A 400 33.02 8.75 -16.77
CA TYR A 400 33.18 8.61 -18.22
C TYR A 400 34.63 8.25 -18.57
N ASN A 401 34.95 6.95 -18.50
CA ASN A 401 35.98 6.39 -19.36
C ASN A 401 35.43 6.42 -20.80
N PRO A 402 36.16 6.94 -21.81
CA PRO A 402 35.56 7.42 -23.05
C PRO A 402 35.21 6.24 -23.96
N VAL A 403 33.93 5.84 -23.99
CA VAL A 403 33.43 4.89 -25.00
C VAL A 403 32.23 5.43 -25.79
N TRP A 404 31.72 6.62 -25.49
CA TRP A 404 30.63 7.20 -26.29
C TRP A 404 30.88 8.69 -26.57
N ILE A 405 31.88 8.93 -27.41
CA ILE A 405 31.83 10.02 -28.41
C ILE A 405 31.44 9.32 -29.70
N PHE A 406 30.21 9.51 -30.18
CA PHE A 406 29.82 9.67 -31.59
C PHE A 406 28.36 10.11 -31.68
#